data_AF-G1UY53-F1
#
_entry.id   AF-G1UY53-F1
#
_cell.length_a   1.000
_cell.length_b   1.000
_cell.length_c   1.000
_cell.angle_alpha   90.00
_cell.angle_beta   90.00
_cell.angle_gamma   90.00
#
_symmetry.space_group_name_H-M   'P 1'
#
loop_
_entity.id
_entity.type
_entity.pdbx_description
1 polymer ?
#
loop_
_entity_poly.entity_id
_entity_poly.type
_entity_poly.pdbx_seq_one_letter_code
_entity_poly.pdbx_strand_id
1 'polypeptide(L)'
;MSQMKEQEMAKEKESGSKPPLTPEESERLNQSVQKSEAQAAAQLRGQRKVRIVIPSGRGEHEKCPVTIGVNGQSYLIERDKEVEVPEAVVHALELAVEKQPLVNVDPVTRERTMSFVPVPRFPYRRIGEAV
;
A
#
# COMPACT_ATOMS: atom_id res chain seq x y z
N MET A 1 5.58 14.38 -52.13
CA MET A 1 5.91 14.28 -50.69
C MET A 1 4.66 14.25 -49.79
N SER A 2 3.55 13.61 -50.20
CA SER A 2 2.31 13.61 -49.39
C SER A 2 1.77 12.23 -49.02
N GLN A 3 2.31 11.14 -49.60
CA GLN A 3 1.76 9.78 -49.38
C GLN A 3 2.49 8.98 -48.28
N MET A 4 3.64 9.46 -47.79
CA MET A 4 4.38 8.77 -46.72
C MET A 4 3.82 9.08 -45.31
N LYS A 5 3.08 10.18 -45.14
CA LYS A 5 2.59 10.61 -43.82
C LYS A 5 1.25 9.97 -43.41
N GLU A 6 0.52 9.39 -44.35
CA GLU A 6 -0.75 8.69 -44.07
C GLU A 6 -0.55 7.22 -43.70
N GLN A 7 0.55 6.58 -44.13
CA GLN A 7 0.81 5.17 -43.81
C GLN A 7 1.44 4.94 -42.44
N GLU A 8 2.13 5.94 -41.87
CA GLU A 8 2.65 5.86 -40.49
C GLU A 8 1.54 6.03 -39.44
N MET A 9 0.55 6.88 -39.72
CA MET A 9 -0.54 7.19 -38.78
C MET A 9 -1.59 6.07 -38.66
N ALA A 10 -1.63 5.14 -39.63
CA ALA A 10 -2.51 3.99 -39.59
C ALA A 10 -1.96 2.84 -38.73
N LYS A 11 -0.67 2.85 -38.39
CA LYS A 11 -0.01 1.77 -37.62
C LYS A 11 0.15 2.09 -36.13
N GLU A 12 -0.05 3.34 -35.73
CA GLU A 12 0.04 3.80 -34.33
C GLU A 12 -1.30 3.76 -33.56
N LYS A 13 -2.42 3.43 -34.20
CA LYS A 13 -3.72 3.26 -33.51
C LYS A 13 -4.06 1.82 -33.12
N GLU A 14 -3.14 0.87 -33.34
CA GLU A 14 -3.30 -0.53 -32.97
C GLU A 14 -2.40 -0.88 -31.78
N SER A 15 -2.37 -0.02 -30.75
CA SER A 15 -1.71 -0.33 -29.48
C SER A 15 -2.54 0.23 -28.35
N GLY A 16 -3.36 -0.63 -27.73
CA GLY A 16 -3.90 -0.34 -26.41
C GLY A 16 -5.27 -0.89 -26.07
N SER A 17 -6.03 -1.46 -27.00
CA SER A 17 -7.32 -2.08 -26.68
C SER A 17 -7.28 -3.55 -27.05
N LYS A 18 -6.89 -4.40 -26.09
CA LYS A 18 -7.18 -5.83 -26.19
C LYS A 18 -8.67 -5.98 -26.53
N PRO A 19 -9.05 -6.85 -27.49
CA PRO A 19 -10.46 -7.09 -27.77
C PRO A 19 -11.19 -7.47 -26.48
N PRO A 20 -12.47 -7.09 -26.33
CA PRO A 20 -13.24 -7.49 -25.15
C PRO A 20 -13.20 -9.01 -25.04
N LEU A 21 -12.83 -9.50 -23.85
CA LEU A 21 -12.78 -10.92 -23.54
C LEU A 21 -14.13 -11.55 -23.89
N THR A 22 -14.09 -12.74 -24.48
CA THR A 22 -15.34 -13.49 -24.69
C THR A 22 -16.00 -13.78 -23.33
N PRO A 23 -17.33 -13.93 -23.27
CA PRO A 23 -18.04 -14.19 -22.02
C PRO A 23 -17.47 -15.40 -21.25
N GLU A 24 -17.11 -16.47 -21.98
CA GLU A 24 -16.53 -17.68 -21.39
C GLU A 24 -15.13 -17.44 -20.80
N GLU A 25 -14.28 -16.67 -21.48
CA GLU A 25 -12.95 -16.31 -20.95
C GLU A 25 -13.08 -15.42 -19.71
N SER A 26 -13.99 -14.45 -19.73
CA SER A 26 -14.31 -13.59 -18.60
C SER A 26 -14.77 -14.38 -17.38
N GLU A 27 -15.68 -15.35 -17.56
CA GLU A 27 -16.14 -16.20 -16.47
C GLU A 27 -15.03 -17.08 -15.89
N ARG A 28 -14.18 -17.68 -16.73
CA ARG A 28 -13.01 -18.46 -16.28
C ARG A 28 -12.03 -17.61 -15.49
N LEU A 29 -11.77 -16.39 -15.95
CA LEU A 29 -10.94 -15.40 -15.25
C LEU A 29 -11.53 -15.03 -13.90
N ASN A 30 -12.83 -14.73 -13.85
CA ASN A 30 -13.53 -14.38 -12.60
C ASN A 30 -13.47 -15.52 -11.59
N GLN A 31 -13.68 -16.77 -12.01
CA GLN A 31 -13.54 -17.93 -11.13
C GLN A 31 -12.11 -18.12 -10.62
N SER A 32 -11.11 -17.84 -11.46
CA SER A 32 -9.69 -17.90 -11.06
C SER A 32 -9.36 -16.84 -10.02
N VAL A 33 -9.81 -15.60 -10.25
CA VAL A 33 -9.63 -14.48 -9.30
C VAL A 33 -10.31 -14.78 -7.98
N GLN A 34 -11.56 -15.24 -7.99
CA GLN A 34 -12.28 -15.60 -6.77
C GLN A 34 -11.57 -16.69 -5.95
N LYS A 35 -11.00 -17.71 -6.61
CA LYS A 35 -10.20 -18.74 -5.93
C LYS A 35 -8.93 -18.15 -5.31
N SER A 36 -8.24 -17.28 -6.04
CA SER A 36 -7.04 -16.60 -5.56
C SER A 36 -7.34 -15.69 -4.35
N GLU A 37 -8.40 -14.90 -4.42
CA GLU A 37 -8.84 -14.03 -3.32
C GLU A 37 -9.25 -14.83 -2.08
N ALA A 38 -10.00 -15.92 -2.27
CA ALA A 38 -10.39 -16.80 -1.17
C ALA A 38 -9.15 -17.47 -0.52
N GLN A 39 -8.17 -17.87 -1.31
CA GLN A 39 -6.91 -18.43 -0.81
C GLN A 39 -6.12 -17.39 -0.03
N ALA A 40 -5.98 -16.16 -0.54
CA ALA A 40 -5.30 -15.06 0.15
C ALA A 40 -5.99 -14.71 1.48
N ALA A 41 -7.32 -14.65 1.50
CA ALA A 41 -8.09 -14.41 2.71
C ALA A 41 -7.92 -15.55 3.73
N ALA A 42 -7.94 -16.80 3.29
CA ALA A 42 -7.71 -17.96 4.16
C ALA A 42 -6.30 -17.94 4.77
N GLN A 43 -5.28 -17.62 3.97
CA GLN A 43 -3.90 -17.47 4.46
C GLN A 43 -3.79 -16.40 5.54
N LEU A 44 -4.41 -15.22 5.33
CA LEU A 44 -4.39 -14.14 6.31
C LEU A 44 -5.12 -14.50 7.60
N ARG A 45 -6.23 -15.25 7.51
CA ARG A 45 -6.97 -15.74 8.70
C ARG A 45 -6.20 -16.82 9.48
N GLY A 46 -5.38 -17.62 8.80
CA GLY A 46 -4.55 -18.65 9.41
C GLY A 46 -3.25 -18.16 10.03
N GLN A 47 -2.87 -16.89 9.81
CA GLN A 47 -1.67 -16.31 10.40
C GLN A 47 -1.82 -16.02 11.88
N ARG A 48 -0.68 -15.91 12.57
CA ARG A 48 -0.62 -15.42 13.94
C ARG A 48 -1.15 -13.99 14.00
N LYS A 49 -1.92 -13.71 15.03
CA LYS A 49 -2.52 -12.41 15.25
C LYS A 49 -1.73 -11.66 16.32
N VAL A 50 -1.55 -10.36 16.09
CA VAL A 50 -0.77 -9.47 16.94
C VAL A 50 -1.67 -8.31 17.36
N ARG A 51 -1.57 -7.91 18.63
CA ARG A 51 -2.25 -6.71 19.13
C ARG A 51 -1.34 -5.52 18.96
N ILE A 52 -1.81 -4.53 18.21
CA ILE A 52 -1.09 -3.28 17.97
C ILE A 52 -1.93 -2.08 18.36
N VAL A 53 -1.22 -0.99 18.68
CA VAL A 53 -1.80 0.34 18.87
C VAL A 53 -1.06 1.31 17.96
N ILE A 54 -1.79 2.02 17.12
CA ILE A 54 -1.26 3.13 16.32
C ILE A 54 -1.65 4.42 17.03
N PRO A 55 -0.71 5.18 17.61
CA PRO A 55 -1.02 6.43 18.29
C PRO A 55 -1.53 7.50 17.31
N SER A 56 -2.47 8.31 17.75
CA SER A 56 -2.82 9.55 17.04
C SER A 56 -1.68 10.56 17.12
N GLY A 57 -1.43 11.22 16.00
CA GLY A 57 -0.50 12.35 15.97
C GLY A 57 -1.15 13.64 16.47
N ARG A 58 -0.43 14.76 16.34
CA ARG A 58 -0.90 16.08 16.76
C ARG A 58 -1.79 16.74 15.71
N GLY A 59 -1.61 16.40 14.43
CA GLY A 59 -2.41 16.93 13.32
C GLY A 59 -3.78 16.26 13.19
N GLU A 60 -4.77 16.97 12.63
CA GLU A 60 -6.11 16.43 12.38
C GLU A 60 -6.07 15.22 11.42
N HIS A 61 -5.26 15.28 10.37
CA HIS A 61 -5.02 14.17 9.46
C HIS A 61 -4.33 12.95 10.12
N GLU A 62 -3.66 13.16 11.25
CA GLU A 62 -2.99 12.11 12.01
C GLU A 62 -3.92 11.44 13.04
N LYS A 63 -5.18 11.87 13.12
CA LYS A 63 -6.23 11.22 13.94
C LYS A 63 -7.11 10.27 13.14
N CYS A 64 -7.05 10.36 11.81
CA CYS A 64 -7.85 9.50 10.94
C CYS A 64 -7.46 8.01 11.09
N PRO A 65 -8.43 7.08 10.98
CA PRO A 65 -8.17 5.65 10.92
C PRO A 65 -7.19 5.31 9.78
N VAL A 66 -6.36 4.30 10.00
CA VAL A 66 -5.36 3.86 9.03
C VAL A 66 -5.92 2.68 8.24
N THR A 67 -6.08 2.85 6.93
CA THR A 67 -6.46 1.78 6.02
C THR A 67 -5.23 1.08 5.46
N ILE A 68 -5.15 -0.25 5.62
CA ILE A 68 -4.02 -1.07 5.16
C ILE A 68 -4.54 -2.18 4.25
N GLY A 69 -3.99 -2.25 3.04
CA GLY A 69 -4.26 -3.34 2.10
C GLY A 69 -3.17 -4.41 2.16
N VAL A 70 -3.54 -5.66 2.40
CA VAL A 70 -2.64 -6.83 2.35
C VAL A 70 -3.27 -7.89 1.47
N ASN A 71 -2.63 -8.24 0.36
CA ASN A 71 -3.07 -9.28 -0.58
C ASN A 71 -4.56 -9.20 -0.96
N GLY A 72 -5.04 -7.98 -1.27
CA GLY A 72 -6.44 -7.73 -1.64
C GLY A 72 -7.41 -7.62 -0.46
N GLN A 73 -6.98 -7.86 0.77
CA GLN A 73 -7.78 -7.65 1.98
C GLN A 73 -7.48 -6.27 2.57
N SER A 74 -8.52 -5.52 2.92
CA SER A 74 -8.39 -4.20 3.52
C SER A 74 -8.71 -4.24 5.01
N TYR A 75 -7.83 -3.67 5.82
CA TYR A 75 -7.96 -3.54 7.27
C TYR A 75 -8.09 -2.07 7.63
N LEU A 76 -9.09 -1.73 8.45
CA LEU A 76 -9.28 -0.40 8.98
C LEU A 76 -8.86 -0.41 10.46
N ILE A 77 -7.77 0.28 10.78
CA ILE A 77 -7.23 0.34 12.13
C ILE A 77 -7.56 1.69 12.74
N GLU A 78 -8.39 1.66 13.79
CA GLU A 78 -8.67 2.84 14.59
C GLU A 78 -7.46 3.20 15.46
N ARG A 79 -7.09 4.49 15.48
CA ARG A 79 -5.97 4.97 16.29
C ARG A 79 -6.30 4.96 17.78
N ASP A 80 -5.25 4.88 18.59
CA ASP A 80 -5.29 4.84 20.06
C ASP A 80 -6.08 3.67 20.68
N LYS A 81 -6.49 2.70 19.87
CA LYS A 81 -7.16 1.48 20.30
C LYS A 81 -6.28 0.28 20.06
N GLU A 82 -6.43 -0.72 20.92
CA GLU A 82 -5.83 -2.03 20.72
C GLU A 82 -6.62 -2.76 19.63
N VAL A 83 -5.97 -3.03 18.50
CA VAL A 83 -6.57 -3.76 17.39
C VAL A 83 -5.77 -5.03 17.14
N GLU A 84 -6.50 -6.13 17.00
CA GLU A 84 -5.96 -7.43 16.65
C GLU A 84 -5.87 -7.57 15.13
N VAL A 85 -4.66 -7.75 14.61
CA VAL A 85 -4.40 -7.85 13.17
C VAL A 85 -3.48 -9.03 12.85
N PRO A 86 -3.56 -9.62 11.65
CA PRO A 86 -2.59 -10.61 11.20
C PRO A 86 -1.16 -10.04 11.16
N GLU A 87 -0.16 -10.89 11.36
CA GLU A 87 1.26 -10.50 11.31
C GLU A 87 1.65 -9.82 9.99
N ALA A 88 1.08 -10.23 8.85
CA ALA A 88 1.30 -9.58 7.57
C ALA A 88 0.91 -8.08 7.54
N VAL A 89 -0.08 -7.66 8.32
CA VAL A 89 -0.45 -6.24 8.46
C VAL A 89 0.67 -5.46 9.14
N VAL A 90 1.35 -6.08 10.11
CA VAL A 90 2.48 -5.46 10.81
C VAL A 90 3.69 -5.33 9.90
N HIS A 91 3.96 -6.33 9.06
CA HIS A 91 4.98 -6.21 8.02
C HIS A 91 4.67 -5.11 6.99
N ALA A 92 3.39 -4.94 6.62
CA ALA A 92 3.00 -3.83 5.75
C ALA A 92 3.29 -2.46 6.42
N LEU A 93 3.10 -2.34 7.74
CA LEU A 93 3.45 -1.14 8.51
C LEU A 93 4.96 -0.90 8.58
N GLU A 94 5.76 -1.96 8.72
CA GLU A 94 7.23 -1.88 8.73
C GLU A 94 7.79 -1.41 7.38
N LEU A 95 7.16 -1.83 6.27
CA LEU A 95 7.54 -1.43 4.92
C LEU A 95 7.03 -0.03 4.54
N ALA A 96 6.04 0.50 5.26
CA ALA A 96 5.48 1.82 5.03
C ALA A 96 6.42 2.92 5.57
N VAL A 97 7.49 3.20 4.82
CA VAL A 97 8.51 4.20 5.16
C VAL A 97 8.33 5.45 4.29
N GLU A 98 8.43 6.62 4.91
CA GLU A 98 8.39 7.94 4.28
C GLU A 98 9.74 8.65 4.45
N LYS A 99 10.13 9.47 3.46
CA LYS A 99 11.34 10.29 3.55
C LYS A 99 10.96 11.66 4.13
N GLN A 100 11.35 11.91 5.38
CA GLN A 100 11.12 13.22 5.99
C GLN A 100 12.36 14.12 5.86
N PRO A 101 12.17 15.41 5.54
CA PRO A 101 13.26 16.37 5.53
C PRO A 101 13.66 16.73 6.96
N LEU A 102 14.92 16.47 7.30
CA LEU A 102 15.56 16.89 8.54
C LEU A 102 16.54 18.02 8.23
N VAL A 103 16.27 19.20 8.79
CA VAL A 103 17.17 20.35 8.71
C VAL A 103 18.17 20.24 9.86
N ASN A 104 19.40 19.88 9.53
CA ASN A 104 20.51 19.91 10.47
C ASN A 104 21.13 21.30 10.45
N VAL A 105 21.35 21.88 11.63
CA VAL A 105 22.05 23.15 11.79
C VAL A 105 23.36 22.83 12.48
N ASP A 106 24.47 23.08 11.79
CA ASP A 106 25.77 22.89 12.40
C ASP A 106 25.96 23.89 13.55
N PRO A 107 26.30 23.43 14.76
CA PRO A 107 26.35 24.29 15.95
C PRO A 107 27.46 25.34 15.88
N VAL A 108 28.47 25.13 15.03
CA VAL A 108 29.66 26.00 14.90
C VAL A 108 29.53 26.95 13.71
N THR A 109 29.23 26.43 12.52
CA THR A 109 29.18 27.22 11.27
C THR A 109 27.80 27.86 11.02
N ARG A 110 26.76 27.41 11.74
CA ARG A 110 25.34 27.77 11.52
C ARG A 110 24.83 27.46 10.11
N GLU A 111 25.58 26.67 9.35
CA GLU A 111 25.14 26.20 8.04
C GLU A 111 23.94 25.26 8.20
N ARG A 112 22.99 25.39 7.27
CA ARG A 112 21.77 24.60 7.26
C ARG A 112 21.89 23.55 6.17
N THR A 113 21.97 22.29 6.55
CA THR A 113 21.97 21.17 5.62
C THR A 113 20.63 20.46 5.70
N MET A 114 19.95 20.37 4.55
CA MET A 114 18.73 19.58 4.42
C MET A 114 19.11 18.15 4.07
N SER A 115 18.74 17.21 4.94
CA SER A 115 18.92 15.77 4.74
C SER A 115 17.55 15.09 4.71
N PHE A 116 17.42 13.95 4.02
CA PHE A 116 16.18 13.18 4.02
C PHE A 116 16.41 11.89 4.80
N VAL A 117 15.66 11.71 5.89
CA VAL A 117 15.76 10.53 6.74
C VAL A 117 14.54 9.63 6.51
N PRO A 118 14.74 8.32 6.28
CA PRO A 118 13.63 7.38 6.23
C PRO A 118 13.02 7.22 7.62
N VAL A 119 11.72 7.46 7.75
CA VAL A 119 10.96 7.28 8.98
C VAL A 119 9.72 6.42 8.73
N PRO A 120 9.26 5.63 9.70
CA PRO A 120 7.99 4.92 9.57
C PRO A 120 6.84 5.91 9.40
N ARG A 121 6.05 5.73 8.33
CA ARG A 121 4.89 6.59 8.02
C ARG A 121 3.80 6.45 9.09
N PHE A 122 3.62 5.24 9.59
CA PHE A 122 2.65 4.92 10.64
C PHE A 122 3.39 4.25 11.80
N PRO A 123 3.87 5.02 12.79
CA PRO A 123 4.47 4.44 13.98
C PRO A 123 3.42 3.61 14.71
N TYR A 124 3.82 2.46 15.26
CA TYR A 124 2.92 1.58 16.00
C TYR A 124 3.65 0.96 17.19
N ARG A 125 2.88 0.49 18.18
CA ARG A 125 3.39 -0.26 19.32
C ARG A 125 2.77 -1.65 19.33
N ARG A 126 3.59 -2.70 19.46
CA ARG A 126 3.11 -4.07 19.74
C ARG A 126 2.81 -4.18 21.24
N ILE A 127 1.59 -4.56 21.59
CA ILE A 127 1.16 -4.78 22.98
C ILE A 127 1.38 -6.23 23.39
N GLY A 128 1.27 -7.17 22.45
CA GLY A 128 1.51 -8.59 22.67
C GLY A 128 0.99 -9.46 21.52
N GLU A 129 1.15 -10.77 21.66
CA GLU A 129 0.50 -11.74 20.77
C GLU A 129 -0.98 -11.90 21.17
N ALA A 130 -1.88 -11.94 20.19
CA ALA A 130 -3.27 -12.26 20.46
C ALA A 130 -3.42 -13.79 20.54
N VAL A 131 -4.01 -14.26 21.64
CA VAL A 131 -4.31 -15.68 21.90
C VAL A 131 -5.43 -16.17 21.01
#